data_AF-M1PN04-F1
#
_entry.id   AF-M1PN04-F1
#
_cell.length_a   1.000
_cell.length_b   1.000
_cell.length_c   1.000
_cell.angle_alpha   90.00
_cell.angle_beta   90.00
_cell.angle_gamma   90.00
#
_symmetry.space_group_name_H-M   'P 1'
#
loop_
_entity.id
_entity.type
_entity.pdbx_description
1 polymer ?
#
loop_
_entity_poly.entity_id
_entity_poly.type
_entity_poly.pdbx_seq_one_letter_code
_entity_poly.pdbx_strand_id
1 'polypeptide(L)'
;IKFGHFADMVQSDRKYPNDPIRASLEIVAAGTMLFDQIWLGSYMSGGVGFTQYATAAYTDNILDDYTSYGVDYIKKKHGGIGKAKATQEIINDIATEVNLYGMEQYEEYPTALEAHFGGSQRASVLAAASGITTSLATCNSNAGLNGWYLSMLMHKEGWSRLGFFGY
;
A
#
# COMPACT_ATOMS: atom_id res chain seq x y z
N ILE A 1 19.29 -1.79 -4.94
CA ILE A 1 18.91 -3.07 -4.27
C ILE A 1 17.60 -3.54 -4.91
N LYS A 2 17.44 -4.83 -5.26
CA LYS A 2 16.17 -5.33 -5.82
C LYS A 2 15.11 -5.45 -4.72
N PHE A 3 13.82 -5.23 -5.04
CA PHE A 3 12.75 -5.27 -4.04
C PHE A 3 12.66 -6.60 -3.30
N GLY A 4 12.77 -7.75 -3.99
CA GLY A 4 12.78 -9.06 -3.33
C GLY A 4 13.93 -9.22 -2.34
N HIS A 5 15.16 -8.87 -2.74
CA HIS A 5 16.30 -8.90 -1.82
C HIS A 5 16.12 -7.96 -0.62
N PHE A 6 15.45 -6.81 -0.83
CA PHE A 6 15.17 -5.88 0.26
C PHE A 6 14.14 -6.43 1.23
N ALA A 7 13.07 -7.05 0.73
CA ALA A 7 12.10 -7.73 1.58
C ALA A 7 12.79 -8.80 2.46
N ASP A 8 13.69 -9.62 1.89
CA ASP A 8 14.42 -10.65 2.64
C ASP A 8 15.37 -10.08 3.72
N MET A 9 15.81 -8.82 3.59
CA MET A 9 16.61 -8.16 4.63
C MET A 9 15.78 -7.84 5.87
N VAL A 10 14.48 -7.58 5.71
CA VAL A 10 13.57 -7.25 6.82
C VAL A 10 13.21 -8.53 7.57
N GLN A 11 13.44 -8.54 8.88
CA GLN A 11 13.41 -9.76 9.69
C GLN A 11 12.05 -10.03 10.35
N SER A 12 10.97 -9.43 9.85
CA SER A 12 9.63 -9.54 10.46
C SER A 12 9.09 -10.97 10.35
N ASP A 13 9.18 -11.59 9.17
CA ASP A 13 8.68 -12.96 8.93
C ASP A 13 9.28 -14.00 9.88
N ARG A 14 10.58 -13.89 10.22
CA ARG A 14 11.21 -14.85 11.14
C ARG A 14 10.79 -14.67 12.60
N LYS A 15 10.29 -13.49 12.98
CA LYS A 15 9.92 -13.16 14.36
C LYS A 15 8.40 -13.29 14.57
N TYR A 16 7.61 -12.96 13.56
CA TYR A 16 6.16 -12.96 13.57
C TYR A 16 5.60 -13.74 12.36
N PRO A 17 5.90 -15.06 12.26
CA PRO A 17 5.64 -15.84 11.05
C PRO A 17 4.16 -16.03 10.69
N ASN A 18 3.24 -15.76 11.62
CA ASN A 18 1.80 -15.92 11.43
C ASN A 18 1.07 -14.58 11.23
N ASP A 19 1.82 -13.47 11.08
CA ASP A 19 1.27 -12.14 10.86
C ASP A 19 1.77 -11.54 9.54
N PRO A 20 1.20 -11.98 8.40
CA PRO A 20 1.63 -11.54 7.09
C PRO A 20 1.27 -10.07 6.80
N ILE A 21 0.31 -9.49 7.53
CA ILE A 21 0.01 -8.05 7.46
C ILE A 21 1.22 -7.30 8.01
N ARG A 22 1.62 -7.61 9.24
CA ARG A 22 2.79 -7.00 9.87
C ARG A 22 4.05 -7.18 9.02
N ALA A 23 4.29 -8.38 8.50
CA ALA A 23 5.45 -8.62 7.64
C ALA A 23 5.48 -7.66 6.44
N SER A 24 4.35 -7.53 5.75
CA SER A 24 4.21 -6.64 4.60
C SER A 24 4.43 -5.17 4.98
N LEU A 25 3.86 -4.71 6.10
CA LEU A 25 3.96 -3.32 6.55
C LEU A 25 5.36 -2.96 7.07
N GLU A 26 6.07 -3.89 7.73
CA GLU A 26 7.47 -3.67 8.14
C GLU A 26 8.40 -3.58 6.93
N ILE A 27 8.12 -4.34 5.85
CA ILE A 27 8.83 -4.20 4.57
C ILE A 27 8.54 -2.84 3.93
N VAL A 28 7.30 -2.38 3.95
CA VAL A 28 6.93 -1.04 3.46
C VAL A 28 7.66 0.04 4.24
N ALA A 29 7.61 0.01 5.58
CA ALA A 29 8.24 1.01 6.44
C ALA A 29 9.76 1.10 6.20
N ALA A 30 10.45 -0.05 6.15
CA ALA A 30 11.87 -0.09 5.83
C ALA A 30 12.14 0.41 4.40
N GLY A 31 11.26 0.05 3.47
CA GLY A 31 11.38 0.35 2.05
C GLY A 31 11.23 1.82 1.75
N THR A 32 10.19 2.48 2.26
CA THR A 32 9.98 3.92 2.04
C THR A 32 11.05 4.75 2.74
N MET A 33 11.53 4.33 3.92
CA MET A 33 12.65 5.01 4.57
C MET A 33 13.92 4.96 3.70
N LEU A 34 14.29 3.77 3.22
CA LEU A 34 15.50 3.64 2.40
C LEU A 34 15.34 4.26 1.00
N PHE A 35 14.27 3.92 0.29
CA PHE A 35 14.11 4.29 -1.11
C PHE A 35 13.63 5.73 -1.28
N ASP A 36 12.70 6.22 -0.45
CA ASP A 36 12.20 7.58 -0.61
C ASP A 36 13.08 8.58 0.13
N GLN A 37 13.42 8.34 1.40
CA GLN A 37 14.13 9.36 2.18
C GLN A 37 15.62 9.40 1.85
N ILE A 38 16.29 8.25 1.82
CA ILE A 38 17.75 8.20 1.60
C ILE A 38 18.06 8.20 0.11
N TRP A 39 17.53 7.25 -0.66
CA TRP A 39 17.89 7.11 -2.06
C TRP A 39 17.35 8.27 -2.91
N LEU A 40 16.03 8.44 -2.99
CA LEU A 40 15.44 9.50 -3.78
C LEU A 40 15.67 10.88 -3.16
N GLY A 41 15.43 11.01 -1.85
CA GLY A 41 15.47 12.27 -1.10
C GLY A 41 16.87 12.81 -0.80
N SER A 42 17.92 12.00 -1.01
CA SER A 42 19.31 12.45 -0.87
C SER A 42 20.15 12.12 -2.10
N TYR A 43 20.39 10.85 -2.41
CA TYR A 43 21.31 10.47 -3.49
C TYR A 43 20.88 10.97 -4.87
N MET A 44 19.57 10.97 -5.15
CA MET A 44 19.03 11.40 -6.44
C MET A 44 18.47 12.84 -6.42
N SER A 45 18.49 13.52 -5.27
CA SER A 45 18.05 14.91 -5.14
C SER A 45 18.82 15.68 -4.05
N GLY A 46 18.35 15.66 -2.79
CA GLY A 46 18.94 16.37 -1.65
C GLY A 46 18.12 17.56 -1.15
N GLY A 47 18.60 18.21 -0.08
CA GLY A 47 17.93 19.34 0.57
C GLY A 47 16.99 18.91 1.70
N VAL A 48 15.79 19.50 1.78
CA VAL A 48 14.76 19.13 2.78
C VAL A 48 14.33 17.67 2.62
N GLY A 49 14.33 17.15 1.40
CA GLY A 49 14.08 15.74 1.09
C GLY A 49 12.60 15.35 1.15
N PHE A 50 12.36 14.05 1.34
CA PHE A 50 11.06 13.41 1.12
C PHE A 50 10.49 12.72 2.37
N THR A 51 10.80 13.26 3.55
CA THR A 51 10.40 12.65 4.84
C THR A 51 8.91 12.33 4.89
N GLN A 52 8.04 13.30 4.60
CA GLN A 52 6.60 13.09 4.73
C GLN A 52 5.98 12.27 3.59
N TYR A 53 6.67 12.10 2.45
CA TYR A 53 6.25 11.11 1.45
C TYR A 53 6.40 9.69 2.01
N ALA A 54 7.51 9.44 2.71
CA ALA A 54 7.81 8.13 3.28
C ALA A 54 6.98 7.83 4.53
N THR A 55 6.88 8.79 5.47
CA THR A 55 6.21 8.59 6.76
C THR A 55 4.74 8.23 6.59
N ALA A 56 4.07 8.72 5.55
CA ALA A 56 2.68 8.38 5.26
C ALA A 56 2.41 6.86 5.17
N ALA A 57 3.43 6.07 4.82
CA ALA A 57 3.32 4.62 4.73
C ALA A 57 3.68 3.88 6.04
N TYR A 58 4.13 4.57 7.09
CA TYR A 58 4.55 3.95 8.36
C TYR A 58 4.17 4.75 9.62
N THR A 59 3.33 5.77 9.52
CA THR A 59 2.81 6.53 10.66
C THR A 59 1.29 6.46 10.74
N ASP A 60 0.77 6.79 11.92
CA ASP A 60 -0.66 7.02 12.19
C ASP A 60 -1.58 5.82 11.97
N ASN A 61 -1.01 4.64 11.71
CA ASN A 61 -1.69 3.37 11.43
C ASN A 61 -2.70 3.43 10.28
N ILE A 62 -2.59 4.41 9.38
CA ILE A 62 -3.55 4.59 8.27
C ILE A 62 -3.40 3.43 7.27
N LEU A 63 -2.17 3.12 6.86
CA LEU A 63 -1.93 1.99 5.96
C LEU A 63 -2.24 0.64 6.64
N ASP A 64 -1.96 0.54 7.94
CA ASP A 64 -2.27 -0.63 8.77
C ASP A 64 -3.77 -0.92 8.78
N ASP A 65 -4.59 0.11 9.00
CA ASP A 65 -6.06 0.00 8.98
C ASP A 65 -6.56 -0.50 7.62
N TYR A 66 -6.15 0.14 6.53
CA TYR A 66 -6.66 -0.17 5.19
C TYR A 66 -6.25 -1.58 4.75
N THR A 67 -5.03 -1.99 5.10
CA THR A 67 -4.54 -3.35 4.82
C THR A 67 -5.28 -4.38 5.68
N SER A 68 -5.55 -4.06 6.95
CA SER A 68 -6.29 -4.94 7.86
C SER A 68 -7.74 -5.15 7.38
N TYR A 69 -8.41 -4.07 6.98
CA TYR A 69 -9.72 -4.13 6.33
C TYR A 69 -9.70 -5.04 5.11
N GLY A 70 -8.73 -4.85 4.21
CA GLY A 70 -8.60 -5.68 3.01
C GLY A 70 -8.40 -7.15 3.33
N VAL A 71 -7.58 -7.48 4.34
CA VAL A 71 -7.38 -8.87 4.75
C VAL A 71 -8.66 -9.48 5.33
N ASP A 72 -9.44 -8.73 6.09
CA ASP A 72 -10.73 -9.21 6.60
C ASP A 72 -11.77 -9.39 5.49
N TYR A 73 -11.75 -8.53 4.47
CA TYR A 73 -12.56 -8.69 3.27
C TYR A 73 -12.26 -10.01 2.55
N ILE A 74 -10.98 -10.31 2.28
CA ILE A 74 -10.61 -11.54 1.57
C ILE A 74 -10.86 -12.80 2.41
N LYS A 75 -10.79 -12.71 3.75
CA LYS A 75 -11.21 -13.82 4.65
C LYS A 75 -12.69 -14.12 4.47
N LYS A 76 -13.53 -13.08 4.41
CA LYS A 76 -14.98 -13.23 4.27
C LYS A 76 -15.41 -13.69 2.88
N LYS A 77 -14.80 -13.15 1.81
CA LYS A 77 -15.28 -13.34 0.43
C LYS A 77 -14.47 -14.35 -0.39
N HIS A 78 -13.17 -14.44 -0.15
CA HIS A 78 -12.23 -15.22 -0.97
C HIS A 78 -11.59 -16.41 -0.22
N GLY A 79 -12.08 -16.71 0.98
CA GLY A 79 -11.61 -17.83 1.81
C GLY A 79 -10.32 -17.55 2.59
N GLY A 80 -9.79 -16.33 2.52
CA GLY A 80 -8.60 -15.88 3.25
C GLY A 80 -7.32 -15.88 2.43
N ILE A 81 -6.20 -15.80 3.13
CA ILE A 81 -4.86 -15.64 2.56
C ILE A 81 -4.48 -16.89 1.75
N GLY A 82 -3.99 -16.67 0.53
CA GLY A 82 -3.54 -17.70 -0.40
C GLY A 82 -4.65 -18.61 -0.93
N LYS A 83 -5.92 -18.21 -0.82
CA LYS A 83 -7.06 -19.02 -1.27
C LYS A 83 -7.66 -18.54 -2.60
N ALA A 84 -7.40 -17.30 -2.98
CA ALA A 84 -7.91 -16.73 -4.23
C ALA A 84 -7.02 -17.12 -5.41
N LYS A 85 -7.60 -17.24 -6.61
CA LYS A 85 -6.83 -17.42 -7.85
C LYS A 85 -6.31 -16.06 -8.35
N ALA A 86 -5.15 -16.05 -8.99
CA ALA A 86 -4.58 -14.86 -9.62
C ALA A 86 -5.25 -14.55 -10.98
N THR A 87 -6.54 -14.19 -10.97
CA THR A 87 -7.29 -13.79 -12.18
C THR A 87 -7.61 -12.29 -12.15
N GLN A 88 -7.80 -11.69 -13.32
CA GLN A 88 -8.15 -10.26 -13.41
C GLN A 88 -9.47 -9.93 -12.70
N GLU A 89 -10.44 -10.85 -12.71
CA GLU A 89 -11.71 -10.68 -12.01
C GLU A 89 -11.50 -10.52 -10.49
N ILE A 90 -10.66 -11.38 -9.90
CA ILE A 90 -10.34 -11.32 -8.46
C ILE A 90 -9.52 -10.06 -8.14
N ILE A 91 -8.58 -9.69 -9.01
CA ILE A 91 -7.80 -8.46 -8.85
C ILE A 91 -8.73 -7.24 -8.89
N ASN A 92 -9.64 -7.18 -9.85
CA ASN A 92 -10.63 -6.11 -9.97
C ASN A 92 -11.47 -6.03 -8.70
N ASP A 93 -11.98 -7.17 -8.21
CA ASP A 93 -12.81 -7.21 -7.01
C ASP A 93 -12.08 -6.67 -5.77
N ILE A 94 -10.93 -7.26 -5.44
CA ILE A 94 -10.20 -6.94 -4.21
C ILE A 94 -9.64 -5.52 -4.25
N ALA A 95 -8.97 -5.14 -5.34
CA ALA A 95 -8.34 -3.82 -5.41
C ALA A 95 -9.37 -2.70 -5.46
N THR A 96 -10.53 -2.91 -6.11
CA THR A 96 -11.65 -1.95 -6.12
C THR A 96 -12.18 -1.74 -4.72
N GLU A 97 -12.53 -2.83 -4.02
CA GLU A 97 -13.08 -2.77 -2.67
C GLU A 97 -12.14 -2.02 -1.71
N VAL A 98 -10.87 -2.44 -1.65
CA VAL A 98 -9.90 -1.85 -0.70
C VAL A 98 -9.60 -0.39 -1.03
N ASN A 99 -9.56 -0.06 -2.32
CA ASN A 99 -9.35 1.33 -2.74
C ASN A 99 -10.53 2.21 -2.36
N LEU A 100 -11.78 1.75 -2.59
CA LEU A 100 -12.97 2.49 -2.22
C LEU A 100 -13.05 2.70 -0.71
N TYR A 101 -12.81 1.66 0.09
CA TYR A 101 -12.75 1.80 1.56
C TYR A 101 -11.75 2.87 1.98
N GLY A 102 -10.51 2.81 1.50
CA GLY A 102 -9.51 3.80 1.89
C GLY A 102 -9.85 5.22 1.42
N MET A 103 -10.49 5.38 0.26
CA MET A 103 -10.97 6.69 -0.21
C MET A 103 -12.08 7.21 0.70
N GLU A 104 -13.05 6.37 1.06
CA GLU A 104 -14.12 6.71 2.01
C GLU A 104 -13.54 7.13 3.37
N GLN A 105 -12.49 6.48 3.86
CA GLN A 105 -11.85 6.89 5.12
C GLN A 105 -11.26 8.30 5.05
N TYR A 106 -10.65 8.70 3.94
CA TYR A 106 -10.18 10.08 3.77
C TYR A 106 -11.32 11.09 3.60
N GLU A 107 -12.49 10.68 3.10
CA GLU A 107 -13.67 11.53 2.96
C GLU A 107 -14.43 11.69 4.28
N GLU A 108 -14.55 10.61 5.05
CA GLU A 108 -15.27 10.56 6.32
C GLU A 108 -14.48 11.20 7.46
N TYR A 109 -13.15 11.06 7.46
CA TYR A 109 -12.27 11.59 8.50
C TYR A 109 -11.36 12.70 7.96
N PRO A 110 -11.78 13.99 8.06
CA PRO A 110 -10.98 15.11 7.58
C PRO A 110 -9.56 15.17 8.15
N THR A 111 -9.35 14.68 9.38
CA THR A 111 -8.03 14.63 10.01
C THR A 111 -7.09 13.63 9.32
N ALA A 112 -7.61 12.54 8.75
CA ALA A 112 -6.79 11.62 7.95
C ALA A 112 -6.38 12.27 6.63
N LEU A 113 -7.30 13.02 6.00
CA LEU A 113 -7.00 13.79 4.80
C LEU A 113 -5.98 14.91 5.07
N GLU A 114 -6.04 15.53 6.24
CA GLU A 114 -5.07 16.55 6.67
C GLU A 114 -3.70 15.96 7.01
N ALA A 115 -3.66 14.81 7.71
CA ALA A 115 -2.40 14.09 7.97
C ALA A 115 -1.69 13.69 6.67
N HIS A 116 -2.46 13.16 5.70
CA HIS A 116 -1.99 12.90 4.35
C HIS A 116 -2.43 14.00 3.39
N PHE A 117 -2.04 15.24 3.67
CA PHE A 117 -2.39 16.41 2.86
C PHE A 117 -1.92 16.31 1.40
N GLY A 118 -0.81 15.61 1.15
CA GLY A 118 -0.25 15.40 -0.18
C GLY A 118 -0.96 14.30 -0.95
N GLY A 119 -1.33 14.58 -2.21
CA GLY A 119 -1.98 13.59 -3.08
C GLY A 119 -1.19 12.29 -3.24
N SER A 120 0.13 12.37 -3.43
CA SER A 120 0.99 11.19 -3.59
C SER A 120 1.09 10.34 -2.32
N GLN A 121 0.94 10.93 -1.13
CA GLN A 121 0.89 10.17 0.11
C GLN A 121 -0.35 9.26 0.11
N ARG A 122 -1.52 9.87 -0.17
CA ARG A 122 -2.79 9.13 -0.26
C ARG A 122 -2.75 8.08 -1.36
N ALA A 123 -2.23 8.44 -2.54
CA ALA A 123 -2.12 7.52 -3.66
C ALA A 123 -1.23 6.30 -3.34
N SER A 124 -0.06 6.52 -2.73
CA SER A 124 0.81 5.44 -2.26
C SER A 124 0.10 4.54 -1.26
N VAL A 125 -0.58 5.11 -0.27
CA VAL A 125 -1.22 4.34 0.82
C VAL A 125 -2.41 3.52 0.31
N LEU A 126 -3.28 4.11 -0.52
CA LEU A 126 -4.42 3.41 -1.13
C LEU A 126 -3.94 2.25 -2.01
N ALA A 127 -2.97 2.51 -2.89
CA ALA A 127 -2.45 1.49 -3.79
C ALA A 127 -1.65 0.41 -3.07
N ALA A 128 -0.93 0.76 -2.00
CA ALA A 128 -0.24 -0.20 -1.14
C ALA A 128 -1.24 -1.16 -0.49
N ALA A 129 -2.30 -0.65 0.14
CA ALA A 129 -3.32 -1.49 0.75
C ALA A 129 -3.98 -2.43 -0.28
N SER A 130 -4.37 -1.91 -1.44
CA SER A 130 -4.98 -2.71 -2.52
C SER A 130 -4.01 -3.77 -3.08
N GLY A 131 -2.76 -3.40 -3.31
CA GLY A 131 -1.73 -4.30 -3.84
C GLY A 131 -1.34 -5.41 -2.85
N ILE A 132 -1.08 -5.04 -1.59
CA ILE A 132 -0.76 -6.00 -0.51
C ILE A 132 -1.90 -6.98 -0.33
N THR A 133 -3.14 -6.48 -0.20
CA THR A 133 -4.32 -7.34 -0.01
C THR A 133 -4.50 -8.32 -1.16
N THR A 134 -4.35 -7.84 -2.40
CA THR A 134 -4.45 -8.69 -3.60
C THR A 134 -3.33 -9.74 -3.65
N SER A 135 -2.10 -9.38 -3.29
CA SER A 135 -0.99 -10.33 -3.18
C SER A 135 -1.22 -11.37 -2.08
N LEU A 136 -1.73 -10.97 -0.92
CA LEU A 136 -2.03 -11.88 0.18
C LEU A 136 -3.16 -12.85 -0.18
N ALA A 137 -4.20 -12.40 -0.87
CA ALA A 137 -5.29 -13.26 -1.29
C ALA A 137 -4.83 -14.34 -2.29
N THR A 138 -3.96 -13.95 -3.23
CA THR A 138 -3.60 -14.79 -4.39
C THR A 138 -2.25 -15.50 -4.26
N CYS A 139 -1.44 -15.15 -3.27
CA CYS A 139 -0.02 -15.51 -3.17
C CYS A 139 0.76 -15.23 -4.47
N ASN A 140 0.43 -14.14 -5.16
CA ASN A 140 1.05 -13.75 -6.41
C ASN A 140 1.38 -12.24 -6.42
N SER A 141 2.66 -11.91 -6.58
CA SER A 141 3.12 -10.52 -6.58
C SER A 141 2.71 -9.75 -7.83
N ASN A 142 2.60 -10.39 -8.98
CA ASN A 142 2.13 -9.74 -10.21
C ASN A 142 0.63 -9.39 -10.12
N ALA A 143 -0.17 -10.24 -9.47
CA ALA A 143 -1.56 -9.91 -9.19
C ALA A 143 -1.67 -8.69 -8.26
N GLY A 144 -0.82 -8.62 -7.22
CA GLY A 144 -0.74 -7.44 -6.36
C GLY A 144 -0.31 -6.18 -7.09
N LEU A 145 0.66 -6.28 -7.99
CA LEU A 145 1.09 -5.14 -8.82
C LEU A 145 -0.04 -4.64 -9.73
N ASN A 146 -0.84 -5.54 -10.30
CA ASN A 146 -2.04 -5.15 -11.04
C ASN A 146 -3.07 -4.46 -10.14
N GLY A 147 -3.23 -4.93 -8.90
CA GLY A 147 -4.09 -4.30 -7.90
C GLY A 147 -3.63 -2.88 -7.52
N TRP A 148 -2.32 -2.67 -7.37
CA TRP A 148 -1.72 -1.35 -7.17
C TRP A 148 -2.09 -0.39 -8.31
N TYR A 149 -1.87 -0.79 -9.57
CA TYR A 149 -2.17 0.07 -10.72
C TYR A 149 -3.65 0.34 -10.90
N LEU A 150 -4.52 -0.64 -10.63
CA LEU A 150 -5.96 -0.42 -10.68
C LEU A 150 -6.40 0.61 -9.63
N SER A 151 -5.89 0.53 -8.40
CA SER A 151 -6.15 1.53 -7.35
C SER A 151 -5.76 2.94 -7.81
N MET A 152 -4.58 3.11 -8.42
CA MET A 152 -4.14 4.41 -8.95
C MET A 152 -5.12 4.99 -9.98
N LEU A 153 -5.59 4.16 -10.91
CA LEU A 153 -6.55 4.58 -11.94
C LEU A 153 -7.88 4.99 -11.31
N MET A 154 -8.41 4.19 -10.39
CA MET A 154 -9.67 4.48 -9.71
C MET A 154 -9.60 5.75 -8.86
N HIS A 155 -8.52 5.92 -8.09
CA HIS A 155 -8.30 7.12 -7.29
C HIS A 155 -8.26 8.38 -8.17
N LYS A 156 -7.52 8.33 -9.28
CA LYS A 156 -7.46 9.44 -10.24
C LYS A 156 -8.85 9.84 -10.73
N GLU A 157 -9.67 8.88 -11.13
CA GLU A 157 -11.03 9.16 -11.62
C GLU A 157 -11.96 9.64 -10.49
N GLY A 158 -11.87 9.05 -9.30
CA GLY A 158 -12.75 9.37 -8.18
C GLY A 158 -12.55 10.78 -7.61
N TRP A 159 -11.30 11.27 -7.57
CA TRP A 159 -11.00 12.61 -7.02
C TRP A 159 -10.54 13.64 -8.05
N SER A 160 -10.45 13.28 -9.32
CA SER A 160 -9.90 14.15 -10.38
C SER A 160 -8.48 14.65 -10.06
N ARG A 161 -7.75 13.90 -9.22
CA ARG A 161 -6.38 14.17 -8.77
C ARG A 161 -5.75 12.87 -8.30
N LEU A 162 -4.42 12.80 -8.34
CA LEU A 162 -3.65 11.66 -7.84
C LEU A 162 -2.47 12.16 -7.00
N GLY A 163 -1.29 12.30 -7.61
CA GLY A 163 -0.07 12.76 -6.96
C GLY A 163 0.50 14.06 -7.54
N PHE A 164 1.80 14.28 -7.31
CA PHE A 164 2.55 15.37 -7.92
C PHE A 164 2.71 15.17 -9.44
N PHE A 165 3.35 16.13 -10.12
CA PHE A 165 3.59 16.06 -11.55
C PHE A 165 4.45 14.85 -11.96
N GLY A 166 3.84 13.90 -12.67
CA GLY A 166 4.53 12.68 -13.13
C GLY A 166 4.58 11.55 -12.10
N TYR A 167 3.81 11.68 -11.01
CA TYR A 167 3.46 10.58 -10.12
C TYR A 167 2.39 9.70 -10.76
#